data_AF-F8S8P7-F1
#
_entry.id   AF-F8S8P7-F1
#
_cell.length_a   1.000
_cell.length_b   1.000
_cell.length_c   1.000
_cell.angle_alpha   90.00
_cell.angle_beta   90.00
_cell.angle_gamma   90.00
#
_symmetry.space_group_name_H-M   'P 1'
#
loop_
_entity.id
_entity.type
_entity.pdbx_description
1 polymer ?
#
loop_
_entity_poly.entity_id
_entity_poly.type
_entity_poly.pdbx_seq_one_letter_code
_entity_poly.pdbx_strand_id
1 'polypeptide(L)'
;AASLCQTLTSFQRIPLDMAPELIRAVTNVVCSLCFNTRYKRGDAEFETMLKYSKGIVDTVAKDSLVDIFPWLQIFPNKDLDILRQSVAVRD
;
A
#
# COMPACT_ATOMS: atom_id res chain seq x y z
N ALA A 1 13.88 0.26 12.62
CA ALA A 1 15.00 -0.65 12.34
C ALA A 1 15.01 -1.90 13.24
N ALA A 2 15.19 -1.76 14.57
CA ALA A 2 15.35 -2.93 15.48
C ALA A 2 14.27 -4.02 15.36
N SER A 3 12.98 -3.63 15.28
CA SER A 3 11.87 -4.58 15.12
C SER A 3 11.91 -5.39 13.81
N LEU A 4 12.40 -4.81 12.71
CA LEU A 4 12.58 -5.52 11.44
C LEU A 4 13.72 -6.53 11.58
N CYS A 5 14.88 -6.11 12.08
CA CYS A 5 16.03 -7.00 12.27
C CYS A 5 15.68 -8.21 13.16
N GLN A 6 14.96 -7.98 14.26
CA GLN A 6 14.49 -9.06 15.14
C GLN A 6 13.59 -10.06 14.39
N THR A 7 12.70 -9.56 13.53
CA THR A 7 11.84 -10.40 12.68
C THR A 7 12.68 -11.26 11.74
N LEU A 8 13.68 -10.68 11.08
CA LEU A 8 14.58 -11.41 10.17
C LEU A 8 15.38 -12.50 10.88
N THR A 9 15.87 -12.21 12.09
CA THR A 9 16.56 -13.22 12.90
C THR A 9 15.62 -14.37 13.27
N SER A 10 14.37 -14.09 13.63
CA SER A 10 13.39 -15.14 13.97
C SER A 10 12.97 -16.02 12.79
N PHE A 11 13.01 -15.50 11.55
CA PHE A 11 12.61 -16.23 10.34
C PHE A 11 13.78 -16.64 9.45
N GLN A 12 15.02 -16.61 9.97
CA GLN A 12 16.25 -16.84 9.19
C GLN A 12 16.27 -18.16 8.40
N ARG A 13 15.52 -19.18 8.85
CA ARG A 13 15.47 -20.51 8.23
C ARG A 13 14.19 -20.81 7.44
N ILE A 14 13.27 -19.84 7.37
CA ILE A 14 11.94 -20.01 6.77
C ILE A 14 11.81 -19.00 5.62
N PRO A 15 11.29 -19.38 4.45
CA PRO A 15 11.00 -18.42 3.39
C PRO A 15 10.00 -17.37 3.92
N LEU A 16 10.40 -16.10 3.83
CA LEU A 16 9.62 -14.95 4.26
C LEU A 16 9.53 -13.96 3.10
N ASP A 17 8.32 -13.54 2.76
CA ASP A 17 8.16 -12.39 1.86
C ASP A 17 8.59 -11.11 2.59
N MET A 18 9.64 -10.49 2.06
CA MET A 18 10.27 -9.30 2.63
C MET A 18 9.52 -8.01 2.30
N ALA A 19 8.71 -8.01 1.25
CA ALA A 19 8.01 -6.81 0.79
C ALA A 19 7.11 -6.20 1.88
N PRO A 20 6.15 -6.93 2.51
CA PRO A 20 5.30 -6.36 3.55
C PRO A 20 6.08 -5.93 4.79
N GLU A 21 7.15 -6.65 5.15
CA GLU A 21 7.98 -6.32 6.31
C GLU A 21 8.74 -5.01 6.14
N LEU A 22 9.30 -4.78 4.95
CA LEU A 22 10.00 -3.54 4.64
C LEU A 22 9.03 -2.36 4.55
N ILE A 23 7.89 -2.54 3.88
CA ILE A 23 6.87 -1.49 3.75
C ILE A 23 6.37 -1.09 5.14
N ARG A 24 6.06 -2.05 6.02
CA ARG A 24 5.67 -1.77 7.40
C ARG A 24 6.74 -0.99 8.17
N ALA A 25 8.01 -1.35 8.00
CA ALA A 25 9.11 -0.65 8.66
C ALA A 25 9.22 0.82 8.22
N VAL A 26 9.08 1.11 6.93
CA VAL A 26 9.11 2.47 6.38
C VAL A 26 7.85 3.24 6.76
N THR A 27 6.66 2.65 6.60
CA THR A 27 5.38 3.26 7.00
C THR A 27 5.41 3.64 8.48
N ASN A 28 5.94 2.78 9.35
CA ASN A 28 6.06 3.10 10.78
C ASN A 28 7.03 4.24 11.10
N VAL A 29 8.03 4.53 10.24
CA VAL A 29 8.84 5.76 10.38
C VAL A 29 7.96 6.98 10.14
N VAL A 30 7.19 6.98 9.04
CA VAL A 30 6.30 8.09 8.68
C VAL A 30 5.17 8.25 9.70
N CYS A 31 4.47 7.17 10.09
CA CYS A 31 3.41 7.21 11.09
C CYS A 31 3.89 7.69 12.46
N SER A 32 5.11 7.31 12.85
CA SER A 32 5.68 7.81 14.11
C SER A 32 5.98 9.31 14.06
N LEU A 33 6.30 9.86 12.88
CA LEU A 33 6.55 11.29 12.69
C LEU A 33 5.24 12.10 12.60
N CYS A 34 4.23 11.60 11.89
CA CYS A 34 2.98 12.34 11.63
C CYS A 34 1.94 12.18 12.75
N PHE A 35 1.87 11.00 13.37
CA PHE A 35 0.77 10.62 14.26
C PHE A 35 1.23 10.07 15.61
N ASN A 36 2.55 9.90 15.81
CA ASN A 36 3.13 9.27 16.99
C ASN A 36 2.61 7.83 17.23
N THR A 37 2.17 7.14 16.17
CA THR A 37 1.65 5.76 16.21
C THR A 37 2.53 4.82 15.38
N ARG A 38 2.38 3.51 15.63
CA ARG A 38 3.10 2.44 14.91
C ARG A 38 2.21 1.21 14.76
N TYR A 39 2.19 0.64 13.57
CA TYR A 39 1.54 -0.63 13.26
C TYR A 39 2.35 -1.83 13.75
N LYS A 40 1.65 -2.82 14.28
CA LYS A 40 2.23 -4.11 14.66
C LYS A 40 2.30 -5.04 13.44
N ARG A 41 3.02 -6.15 13.58
CA ARG A 41 3.02 -7.20 12.56
C ARG A 41 1.69 -7.94 12.62
N GLY A 42 1.06 -8.18 11.46
CA GLY A 42 -0.27 -8.79 11.37
C GLY A 42 -1.42 -7.84 11.71
N ASP A 43 -1.16 -6.53 11.72
CA ASP A 43 -2.16 -5.51 11.95
C ASP A 43 -3.10 -5.40 10.73
N ALA A 44 -4.38 -5.68 10.94
CA ALA A 44 -5.37 -5.71 9.87
C ALA A 44 -5.59 -4.33 9.23
N GLU A 45 -5.39 -3.25 10.00
CA GLU A 45 -5.47 -1.88 9.49
C GLU A 45 -4.33 -1.61 8.50
N PHE A 46 -3.11 -2.04 8.83
CA PHE A 46 -1.94 -1.92 7.96
C PHE A 46 -2.11 -2.72 6.65
N GLU A 47 -2.62 -3.94 6.72
CA GLU A 47 -2.87 -4.76 5.51
C GLU A 47 -3.92 -4.14 4.60
N THR A 48 -4.99 -3.58 5.19
CA THR A 48 -6.01 -2.83 4.46
C THR A 48 -5.39 -1.58 3.81
N MET A 49 -4.52 -0.89 4.55
CA MET A 49 -3.77 0.27 4.07
C MET A 49 -2.85 -0.05 2.90
N LEU A 50 -2.14 -1.16 3.00
CA LEU A 50 -1.25 -1.65 1.95
C LEU A 50 -2.04 -2.03 0.68
N LYS A 51 -3.21 -2.65 0.84
CA LYS A 51 -4.05 -3.08 -0.28
C LYS A 51 -4.60 -1.91 -1.10
N TYR A 52 -5.18 -0.88 -0.45
CA TYR A 52 -5.69 0.26 -1.20
C TYR A 52 -4.56 1.10 -1.79
N SER A 53 -3.44 1.28 -1.07
CA SER A 53 -2.32 2.09 -1.57
C SER A 53 -1.69 1.46 -2.82
N LYS A 54 -1.54 0.13 -2.84
CA LYS A 54 -1.14 -0.59 -4.04
C LYS A 54 -2.14 -0.41 -5.19
N GLY A 55 -3.45 -0.51 -4.91
CA GLY A 55 -4.49 -0.26 -5.91
C GLY A 55 -4.42 1.14 -6.52
N ILE A 56 -4.17 2.17 -5.70
CA ILE A 56 -4.01 3.55 -6.18
C ILE A 56 -2.75 3.69 -7.04
N VAL A 57 -1.59 3.23 -6.56
CA VAL A 57 -0.31 3.35 -7.29
C VAL A 57 -0.37 2.61 -8.62
N ASP A 58 -0.87 1.37 -8.64
CA ASP A 58 -0.95 0.55 -9.85
C ASP A 58 -1.95 1.11 -10.87
N THR A 59 -2.88 1.98 -10.45
CA THR A 59 -3.86 2.61 -11.34
C THR A 59 -3.40 3.99 -11.83
N VAL A 60 -2.85 4.82 -10.94
CA VAL A 60 -2.45 6.20 -11.27
C VAL A 60 -1.18 6.23 -12.12
N ALA A 61 -0.30 5.24 -11.99
CA ALA A 61 1.00 5.22 -12.67
C ALA A 61 0.99 4.49 -14.03
N LYS A 62 -0.18 4.15 -14.58
CA LYS A 62 -0.30 3.30 -15.78
C LYS A 62 -0.23 4.03 -17.11
N ASP A 63 0.06 5.34 -17.14
CA ASP A 63 -0.05 6.18 -18.34
C ASP A 63 -1.38 5.90 -19.06
N SER A 64 -2.49 5.93 -18.30
CA SER A 64 -3.77 5.46 -18.80
C SER A 64 -4.22 6.39 -19.94
N LEU A 65 -4.88 5.84 -20.96
CA LEU A 65 -5.38 6.64 -22.08
C LEU A 65 -6.29 7.78 -21.63
N VAL A 66 -6.90 7.67 -20.44
CA VAL A 66 -7.72 8.73 -19.84
C VAL A 66 -6.91 9.89 -19.27
N ASP A 67 -5.65 9.67 -18.93
CA ASP A 67 -4.71 10.73 -18.48
C ASP A 67 -4.29 11.61 -19.66
N ILE A 68 -4.26 11.05 -20.88
CA ILE A 68 -3.98 11.76 -22.15
C ILE A 68 -5.27 12.31 -22.78
N PHE A 69 -6.37 11.56 -22.68
CA PHE A 69 -7.66 11.87 -23.29
C PHE A 69 -8.78 11.84 -22.25
N PRO A 70 -9.04 12.95 -21.54
CA PRO A 70 -9.99 13.01 -20.42
C PRO A 70 -11.43 12.64 -20.79
N TRP A 71 -11.80 12.78 -22.07
CA TRP A 71 -13.13 12.44 -22.59
C TRP A 71 -13.40 10.93 -22.64
N LEU A 72 -12.38 10.08 -22.52
CA LEU A 72 -12.55 8.62 -22.42
C LEU A 72 -13.12 8.17 -21.05
N GLN A 73 -13.31 9.07 -20.08
CA GLN A 73 -14.03 8.79 -18.83
C GLN A 73 -15.50 8.38 -19.04
N ILE A 74 -16.06 8.61 -20.24
CA ILE A 74 -17.42 8.24 -20.61
C ILE A 74 -17.52 6.72 -20.88
N PHE A 75 -16.41 6.06 -21.19
CA PHE A 75 -16.37 4.62 -21.43
C PHE A 75 -16.00 3.84 -20.15
N PRO A 76 -16.51 2.61 -19.98
CA PRO A 76 -16.18 1.80 -18.81
C PRO A 76 -14.68 1.51 -18.76
N ASN A 77 -14.02 2.04 -17.73
CA ASN A 77 -12.59 1.86 -17.51
C ASN A 77 -12.36 1.18 -16.16
N LYS A 78 -11.89 -0.08 -16.21
CA LYS A 78 -11.62 -0.90 -15.03
C LYS A 78 -10.58 -0.30 -14.09
N ASP A 79 -9.58 0.39 -14.64
CA ASP A 79 -8.57 1.07 -13.85
C ASP A 79 -9.23 2.21 -13.06
N LEU A 80 -10.07 3.06 -13.69
CA LEU A 80 -10.81 4.12 -12.98
C LEU A 80 -11.76 3.58 -11.90
N ASP A 81 -12.42 2.44 -12.14
CA ASP A 81 -13.29 1.82 -11.15
C ASP A 81 -12.51 1.32 -9.93
N ILE A 82 -11.34 0.68 -10.14
CA ILE A 82 -10.45 0.22 -9.07
C ILE A 82 -9.90 1.42 -8.27
N LEU A 83 -9.54 2.51 -8.94
CA LEU A 83 -9.10 3.74 -8.26
C LEU A 83 -10.22 4.35 -7.41
N ARG A 84 -11.44 4.48 -7.96
CA ARG A 84 -12.60 5.00 -7.21
C ARG A 84 -12.90 4.17 -5.98
N GLN A 85 -12.88 2.84 -6.10
CA GLN A 85 -13.07 1.94 -4.96
C GLN A 85 -11.93 2.08 -3.93
N SER A 86 -10.68 2.20 -4.39
CA SER A 86 -9.53 2.35 -3.50
C SER A 86 -9.54 3.69 -2.75
N VAL A 87 -10.04 4.76 -3.38
CA VAL A 87 -10.26 6.07 -2.71
C VAL A 87 -11.40 5.98 -1.70
N ALA A 88 -12.50 5.31 -2.03
CA ALA A 88 -13.66 5.18 -1.13
C ALA A 88 -13.39 4.38 0.15
N VAL A 89 -12.38 3.50 0.17
CA VAL A 89 -11.96 2.75 1.37
C VAL A 89 -11.01 3.57 2.25
N ARG A 90 -10.38 4.61 1.70
CA ARG A 90 -9.45 5.48 2.42
C ARG A 90 -10.17 6.51 3.29
N ASP A 91 -11.32 7.02 2.84
CA ASP A 91 -12.13 8.04 3.52
C ASP A 91 -13.05 7.41 4.58
#